data_AF-A0A0F9U999-F1
#
_entry.id   AF-A0A0F9U999-F1
#
_cell.length_a   1.000
_cell.length_b   1.000
_cell.length_c   1.000
_cell.angle_alpha   90.00
_cell.angle_beta   90.00
_cell.angle_gamma   90.00
#
_symmetry.space_group_name_H-M   'P 1'
#
loop_
_entity.id
_entity.type
_entity.pdbx_description
1 polymer ?
#
loop_
_entity_poly.entity_id
_entity_poly.type
_entity_poly.pdbx_seq_one_letter_code
_entity_poly.pdbx_strand_id
1 'polypeptide(L)'
;MHTDVNTLFNNLWKNYLNVTPSADKIHDLLGSTQKDDIINDHIALRTFNIEKVGLEKLAAHFLAIGYKECGEYHFEAKKLYAKHYEHSDPNQPKVFISELLVEKCSPELQAIVTDMVSQIDESAVTADNFLYSGTHWQVSTDTYKQLLAESEYAAWMSAWGYRANHFTVNINTLAKFDNIHDVNQA
;
A
#
# COMPACT_ATOMS: atom_id res chain seq x y z
N MET A 1 3.79 -12.22 -11.51
CA MET A 1 2.99 -12.21 -10.27
C MET A 1 3.39 -13.37 -9.37
N HIS A 2 3.30 -13.19 -8.05
CA HIS A 2 3.53 -14.28 -7.08
C HIS A 2 2.46 -15.35 -7.20
N THR A 3 2.81 -16.59 -6.83
CA THR A 3 1.86 -17.72 -6.75
C THR A 3 1.60 -18.17 -5.30
N ASP A 4 2.31 -17.58 -4.34
CA ASP A 4 2.22 -17.89 -2.92
C ASP A 4 2.01 -16.59 -2.11
N VAL A 5 0.98 -16.58 -1.28
CA VAL A 5 0.56 -15.42 -0.50
C VAL A 5 1.62 -14.98 0.50
N ASN A 6 2.26 -15.93 1.18
CA ASN A 6 3.28 -15.64 2.18
C ASN A 6 4.53 -15.05 1.53
N THR A 7 4.91 -15.53 0.35
CA THR A 7 6.04 -15.00 -0.43
C THR A 7 5.80 -13.55 -0.84
N LEU A 8 4.58 -13.19 -1.26
CA LEU A 8 4.23 -11.80 -1.57
C LEU A 8 4.37 -10.90 -0.34
N PHE A 9 3.72 -11.25 0.78
CA PHE A 9 3.77 -10.40 1.98
C PHE A 9 5.16 -10.31 2.60
N ASN A 10 5.95 -11.38 2.57
CA ASN A 10 7.34 -11.35 3.02
C ASN A 10 8.19 -10.36 2.22
N ASN A 11 7.99 -10.27 0.90
CA ASN A 11 8.71 -9.31 0.07
C ASN A 11 8.23 -7.87 0.27
N LEU A 12 6.91 -7.67 0.41
CA LEU A 12 6.33 -6.37 0.77
C LEU A 12 6.85 -5.87 2.12
N TRP A 13 6.91 -6.76 3.13
CA TRP A 13 7.40 -6.46 4.47
C TRP A 13 8.88 -6.07 4.45
N LYS A 14 9.73 -6.88 3.80
CA LYS A 14 11.17 -6.56 3.63
C LYS A 14 11.38 -5.23 2.94
N ASN A 15 10.62 -4.94 1.88
CA ASN A 15 10.70 -3.64 1.21
C ASN A 15 10.26 -2.49 2.12
N TYR A 16 9.19 -2.67 2.90
CA TYR A 16 8.65 -1.67 3.81
C TYR A 16 9.64 -1.31 4.93
N LEU A 17 10.30 -2.30 5.51
CA LEU A 17 11.29 -2.10 6.58
C LEU A 17 12.49 -1.25 6.15
N ASN A 18 12.86 -1.26 4.87
CA ASN A 18 13.97 -0.44 4.35
C ASN A 18 13.79 1.07 4.59
N VAL A 19 12.54 1.53 4.78
CA VAL A 19 12.24 2.95 5.05
C VAL A 19 11.45 3.16 6.34
N THR A 20 11.02 2.07 6.99
CA THR A 20 10.27 2.13 8.25
C THR A 20 10.94 1.26 9.32
N PRO A 21 12.19 1.56 9.74
CA PRO A 21 12.92 0.74 10.70
C PRO A 21 12.25 0.69 12.10
N SER A 22 11.39 1.65 12.42
CA SER A 22 10.60 1.61 13.66
C SER A 22 9.60 0.45 13.67
N ALA A 23 9.10 0.01 12.51
CA ALA A 23 8.14 -1.08 12.42
C ALA A 23 8.74 -2.42 12.88
N ASP A 24 10.03 -2.65 12.58
CA ASP A 24 10.77 -3.83 13.03
C ASP A 24 10.85 -3.89 14.56
N LYS A 25 11.21 -2.76 15.19
CA LYS A 25 11.30 -2.66 16.66
C LYS A 25 9.95 -2.86 17.34
N ILE A 26 8.87 -2.32 16.75
CA ILE A 26 7.52 -2.49 17.26
C ILE A 26 7.06 -3.94 17.08
N HIS A 27 7.38 -4.56 15.94
CA HIS A 27 7.11 -5.96 15.68
C HIS A 27 7.81 -6.86 16.71
N ASP A 28 9.08 -6.61 17.00
CA ASP A 28 9.82 -7.33 18.04
C ASP A 28 9.22 -7.13 19.43
N LEU A 29 8.88 -5.88 19.80
CA LEU A 29 8.28 -5.55 21.08
C LEU A 29 6.97 -6.32 21.29
N LEU A 30 6.05 -6.23 20.34
CA LEU A 30 4.75 -6.90 20.42
C LEU A 30 4.89 -8.42 20.31
N GLY A 31 5.77 -8.91 19.43
CA GLY A 31 5.98 -10.34 19.19
C GLY A 31 6.58 -11.04 20.41
N SER A 32 7.46 -10.35 21.15
CA SER A 32 8.05 -10.86 22.40
C SER A 32 7.01 -11.16 23.50
N THR A 33 5.77 -10.68 23.33
CA THR A 33 4.68 -10.92 24.28
C THR A 33 3.93 -12.22 24.03
N GLN A 34 4.18 -12.91 22.91
CA GLN A 34 3.43 -14.09 22.49
C GLN A 34 4.34 -15.20 21.90
N LYS A 35 3.78 -16.39 21.68
CA LYS A 35 4.50 -17.53 21.09
C LYS A 35 4.39 -17.59 19.57
N ASP A 36 3.21 -17.25 19.06
CA ASP A 36 2.92 -17.22 17.62
C ASP A 36 3.31 -15.86 17.03
N ASP A 37 3.49 -15.80 15.72
CA ASP A 37 3.85 -14.56 15.02
C ASP A 37 2.70 -13.53 15.09
N ILE A 38 3.03 -12.26 14.85
CA ILE A 38 2.03 -11.19 14.82
C ILE A 38 1.17 -11.33 13.57
N ILE A 39 -0.14 -11.37 13.75
CA ILE A 39 -1.10 -11.30 12.64
C ILE A 39 -1.32 -9.83 12.27
N ASN A 40 -1.19 -9.50 10.99
CA ASN A 40 -1.56 -8.20 10.48
C ASN A 40 -3.07 -8.15 10.17
N ASP A 41 -3.74 -7.06 10.56
CA ASP A 41 -5.13 -6.84 10.17
C ASP A 41 -5.22 -6.49 8.68
N HIS A 42 -4.39 -5.56 8.22
CA HIS A 42 -4.32 -5.18 6.81
C HIS A 42 -2.98 -4.57 6.41
N ILE A 43 -2.78 -4.47 5.09
CA ILE A 43 -1.83 -3.55 4.45
C ILE A 43 -2.59 -2.50 3.63
N ALA A 44 -1.94 -1.37 3.36
CA ALA A 44 -2.47 -0.38 2.43
C ALA A 44 -1.51 -0.08 1.27
N LEU A 45 -2.07 -0.01 0.06
CA LEU A 45 -1.39 0.35 -1.17
C LEU A 45 -2.03 1.58 -1.82
N ARG A 46 -1.24 2.27 -2.64
CA ARG A 46 -1.61 3.50 -3.32
C ARG A 46 -1.30 3.43 -4.81
N THR A 47 -2.14 4.05 -5.63
CA THR A 47 -1.93 4.21 -7.07
C THR A 47 -2.67 5.44 -7.63
N PHE A 48 -2.63 5.62 -8.93
CA PHE A 48 -3.40 6.61 -9.69
C PHE A 48 -4.43 5.89 -10.56
N ASN A 49 -5.61 6.46 -10.77
CA ASN A 49 -6.67 5.87 -11.58
C ASN A 49 -6.41 5.96 -13.11
N ILE A 50 -5.18 5.71 -13.52
CA ILE A 50 -4.75 5.66 -14.92
C ILE A 50 -4.72 4.20 -15.33
N GLU A 51 -5.35 3.85 -16.47
CA GLU A 51 -5.56 2.47 -16.94
C GLU A 51 -4.32 1.56 -16.83
N LYS A 52 -3.14 2.10 -17.12
CA LYS A 52 -1.86 1.37 -17.04
C LYS A 52 -1.56 0.82 -15.64
N VAL A 53 -1.95 1.53 -14.58
CA VAL A 53 -1.56 1.26 -13.18
C VAL A 53 -2.69 1.37 -12.16
N GLY A 54 -3.93 1.52 -12.61
CA GLY A 54 -5.10 1.70 -11.75
C GLY A 54 -5.27 0.57 -10.73
N LEU A 55 -6.19 0.78 -9.80
CA LEU A 55 -6.48 -0.09 -8.67
C LEU A 55 -6.58 -1.56 -9.09
N GLU A 56 -7.29 -1.84 -10.18
CA GLU A 56 -7.48 -3.20 -10.69
C GLU A 56 -6.17 -3.89 -11.13
N LYS A 57 -5.17 -3.12 -11.57
CA LYS A 57 -3.84 -3.67 -11.92
C LYS A 57 -3.10 -4.15 -10.68
N LEU A 58 -3.21 -3.42 -9.57
CA LEU A 58 -2.62 -3.84 -8.29
C LEU A 58 -3.43 -5.00 -7.69
N ALA A 59 -4.76 -4.92 -7.73
CA ALA A 59 -5.65 -5.96 -7.21
C ALA A 59 -5.42 -7.31 -7.88
N ALA A 60 -5.13 -7.32 -9.19
CA ALA A 60 -4.85 -8.56 -9.94
C ALA A 60 -3.75 -9.42 -9.30
N HIS A 61 -2.73 -8.82 -8.67
CA HIS A 61 -1.67 -9.56 -7.95
C HIS A 61 -2.21 -10.35 -6.75
N PHE A 62 -3.22 -9.83 -6.07
CA PHE A 62 -3.86 -10.46 -4.91
C PHE A 62 -4.95 -11.45 -5.33
N LEU A 63 -5.75 -11.09 -6.33
CA LEU A 63 -6.80 -11.98 -6.88
C LEU A 63 -6.18 -13.29 -7.40
N ALA A 64 -4.99 -13.22 -8.02
CA ALA A 64 -4.25 -14.39 -8.51
C ALA A 64 -3.85 -15.38 -7.41
N ILE A 65 -3.81 -14.96 -6.15
CA ILE A 65 -3.42 -15.77 -4.98
C ILE A 65 -4.56 -15.93 -3.96
N GLY A 66 -5.81 -15.83 -4.42
CA GLY A 66 -6.98 -16.25 -3.64
C GLY A 66 -7.71 -15.16 -2.87
N TYR A 67 -7.31 -13.89 -3.01
CA TYR A 67 -8.09 -12.77 -2.47
C TYR A 67 -9.38 -12.54 -3.26
N LYS A 68 -10.36 -11.93 -2.61
CA LYS A 68 -11.64 -11.51 -3.20
C LYS A 68 -11.94 -10.08 -2.81
N GLU A 69 -12.58 -9.34 -3.72
CA GLU A 69 -13.11 -8.01 -3.44
C GLU A 69 -14.24 -8.10 -2.43
N CYS A 70 -14.23 -7.23 -1.41
CA CYS A 70 -15.17 -7.30 -0.30
C CYS A 70 -15.86 -5.96 0.02
N GLY A 71 -15.29 -4.83 -0.39
CA GLY A 71 -15.90 -3.52 -0.14
C GLY A 71 -15.26 -2.42 -0.95
N GLU A 72 -16.02 -1.34 -1.14
CA GLU A 72 -15.58 -0.13 -1.83
C GLU A 72 -15.83 1.12 -0.99
N TYR A 73 -15.00 2.14 -1.22
CA TYR A 73 -14.95 3.35 -0.41
C TYR A 73 -14.67 4.58 -1.27
N HIS A 74 -15.31 5.70 -0.94
CA HIS A 74 -15.12 6.99 -1.61
C HIS A 74 -14.68 8.04 -0.60
N PHE A 75 -13.56 8.71 -0.87
CA PHE A 75 -13.03 9.78 -0.03
C PHE A 75 -13.07 11.09 -0.83
N GLU A 76 -14.24 11.73 -0.87
CA GLU A 76 -14.48 12.92 -1.71
C GLU A 76 -13.47 14.05 -1.46
N ALA A 77 -13.25 14.41 -0.18
CA ALA A 77 -12.32 15.48 0.19
C ALA A 77 -10.87 15.21 -0.24
N LYS A 78 -10.47 13.93 -0.27
CA LYS A 78 -9.13 13.50 -0.69
C LYS A 78 -9.07 13.10 -2.17
N LYS A 79 -10.21 13.15 -2.88
CA LYS A 79 -10.35 12.71 -4.28
C LYS A 79 -9.89 11.25 -4.49
N LEU A 80 -10.17 10.35 -3.54
CA LEU A 80 -9.75 8.94 -3.65
C LEU A 80 -10.95 8.00 -3.84
N TYR A 81 -10.73 6.95 -4.61
CA TYR A 81 -11.52 5.73 -4.62
C TYR A 81 -10.68 4.60 -4.02
N ALA A 82 -11.30 3.65 -3.32
CA ALA A 82 -10.60 2.51 -2.78
C ALA A 82 -11.48 1.28 -2.71
N LYS A 83 -10.82 0.12 -2.67
CA LYS A 83 -11.44 -1.17 -2.39
C LYS A 83 -10.63 -1.91 -1.35
N HIS A 84 -11.28 -2.82 -0.62
CA HIS A 84 -10.57 -3.80 0.18
C HIS A 84 -10.84 -5.23 -0.28
N TYR A 85 -9.87 -6.07 -0.02
CA TYR A 85 -9.84 -7.47 -0.42
C TYR A 85 -9.53 -8.37 0.78
N GLU A 86 -10.17 -9.53 0.83
CA GLU A 86 -9.98 -10.52 1.90
C GLU A 86 -9.60 -11.88 1.31
N HIS A 87 -8.78 -12.63 2.05
CA HIS A 87 -8.37 -13.99 1.72
C HIS A 87 -9.20 -15.00 2.52
N SER A 88 -9.32 -16.24 2.02
CA SER A 88 -10.09 -17.29 2.71
C SER A 88 -9.44 -17.78 4.01
N ASP A 89 -8.11 -17.71 4.10
CA ASP A 89 -7.35 -17.88 5.34
C ASP A 89 -7.46 -16.60 6.20
N PRO A 90 -8.10 -16.66 7.38
CA PRO A 90 -8.33 -15.50 8.23
C PRO A 90 -7.04 -14.95 8.89
N ASN A 91 -5.93 -15.69 8.82
CA ASN A 91 -4.63 -15.21 9.32
C ASN A 91 -3.88 -14.35 8.31
N GLN A 92 -4.35 -14.29 7.06
CA GLN A 92 -3.78 -13.40 6.05
C GLN A 92 -4.36 -11.98 6.20
N PRO A 93 -3.55 -10.93 6.05
CA PRO A 93 -4.03 -9.57 6.20
C PRO A 93 -5.04 -9.23 5.10
N LYS A 94 -6.01 -8.38 5.42
CA LYS A 94 -6.82 -7.71 4.40
C LYS A 94 -5.92 -6.79 3.56
N VAL A 95 -6.33 -6.52 2.34
CA VAL A 95 -5.56 -5.64 1.44
C VAL A 95 -6.43 -4.45 1.10
N PHE A 96 -5.99 -3.26 1.46
CA PHE A 96 -6.66 -2.00 1.12
C PHE A 96 -5.91 -1.33 -0.02
N ILE A 97 -6.56 -1.12 -1.17
CA ILE A 97 -5.96 -0.46 -2.33
C ILE A 97 -6.76 0.80 -2.62
N SER A 98 -6.08 1.94 -2.65
CA SER A 98 -6.66 3.22 -3.03
C SER A 98 -6.03 3.73 -4.32
N GLU A 99 -6.80 4.51 -5.07
CA GLU A 99 -6.31 5.27 -6.21
C GLU A 99 -6.76 6.73 -6.14
N LEU A 100 -5.85 7.63 -6.50
CA LEU A 100 -6.19 9.04 -6.68
C LEU A 100 -6.97 9.22 -7.98
N LEU A 101 -8.12 9.90 -7.89
CA LEU A 101 -8.93 10.31 -9.03
C LEU A 101 -8.28 11.52 -9.70
N VAL A 102 -7.37 11.25 -10.65
CA VAL A 102 -6.49 12.23 -11.27
C VAL A 102 -7.29 13.32 -11.99
N GLU A 103 -8.39 12.97 -12.66
CA GLU A 103 -9.30 13.88 -13.35
C GLU A 103 -9.97 14.91 -12.43
N LYS A 104 -10.00 14.66 -11.11
CA LYS A 104 -10.52 15.62 -10.12
C LYS A 104 -9.45 16.62 -9.64
N CYS A 105 -8.21 16.51 -10.12
CA CYS A 105 -7.09 17.37 -9.75
C CYS A 105 -6.87 18.50 -10.76
N SER A 106 -5.99 19.45 -10.43
CA SER A 106 -5.60 20.52 -11.37
C SER A 106 -5.00 19.97 -12.66
N PRO A 107 -5.14 20.66 -13.81
CA PRO A 107 -4.48 20.28 -15.05
C PRO A 107 -2.96 20.10 -14.90
N GLU A 108 -2.33 20.88 -14.03
CA GLU A 108 -0.90 20.80 -13.72
C GLU A 108 -0.55 19.47 -13.05
N LEU A 109 -1.28 19.06 -12.01
CA LEU A 109 -1.08 17.76 -11.36
C LEU A 109 -1.36 16.61 -12.34
N GLN A 110 -2.42 16.71 -13.12
CA GLN A 110 -2.77 15.70 -14.14
C GLN A 110 -1.64 15.49 -15.14
N ALA A 111 -1.03 16.58 -15.63
CA ALA A 111 0.09 16.51 -16.56
C ALA A 111 1.32 15.82 -15.93
N ILE A 112 1.67 16.17 -14.69
CA ILE A 112 2.80 15.57 -13.97
C ILE A 112 2.58 14.07 -13.76
N VAL A 113 1.40 13.68 -13.26
CA VAL A 113 1.09 12.27 -12.98
C VAL A 113 1.04 11.44 -14.28
N THR A 114 0.47 12.00 -15.34
CA THR A 114 0.44 11.34 -16.67
C THR A 114 1.86 11.11 -17.19
N ASP A 115 2.75 12.10 -17.09
CA ASP A 115 4.15 11.96 -17.50
C ASP A 115 4.86 10.88 -16.68
N MET A 116 4.72 10.90 -15.35
CA MET A 116 5.29 9.87 -14.47
C MET A 116 4.83 8.46 -14.84
N VAL A 117 3.53 8.25 -15.07
CA VAL A 117 2.97 6.93 -15.42
C VAL A 117 3.35 6.51 -16.83
N SER A 118 3.62 7.44 -17.74
CA SER A 118 4.07 7.13 -19.09
C SER A 118 5.43 6.43 -19.11
N GLN A 119 6.30 6.74 -18.14
CA GLN A 119 7.66 6.17 -18.00
C GLN A 119 7.68 4.71 -17.53
N ILE A 120 6.56 4.20 -17.00
CA ILE A 120 6.47 2.81 -16.53
C ILE A 120 6.40 1.87 -17.74
N ASP A 121 7.32 0.90 -17.78
CA ASP A 121 7.29 -0.22 -18.71
C ASP A 121 6.04 -1.08 -18.45
N GLU A 122 5.28 -1.39 -19.50
CA GLU A 122 4.06 -2.19 -19.39
C GLU A 122 4.31 -3.58 -18.77
N SER A 123 5.48 -4.17 -19.04
CA SER A 123 5.87 -5.46 -18.47
C SER A 123 6.08 -5.39 -16.95
N ALA A 124 6.51 -4.24 -16.43
CA ALA A 124 6.75 -4.06 -15.00
C ALA A 124 5.48 -4.21 -14.16
N VAL A 125 4.31 -3.83 -14.71
CA VAL A 125 3.01 -3.87 -13.99
C VAL A 125 2.58 -5.31 -13.65
N THR A 126 3.02 -6.29 -14.44
CA THR A 126 2.69 -7.71 -14.26
C THR A 126 3.81 -8.52 -13.60
N ALA A 127 4.98 -7.91 -13.43
CA ALA A 127 6.11 -8.49 -12.71
C ALA A 127 5.73 -8.77 -11.25
N ASP A 128 6.22 -9.85 -10.69
CA ASP A 128 5.92 -10.25 -9.31
C ASP A 128 6.29 -9.18 -8.26
N ASN A 129 7.27 -8.36 -8.55
CA ASN A 129 7.76 -7.30 -7.69
C ASN A 129 7.07 -5.95 -7.83
N PHE A 130 6.05 -5.82 -8.69
CA PHE A 130 5.44 -4.52 -8.99
C PHE A 130 4.99 -3.79 -7.72
N LEU A 131 4.34 -4.49 -6.78
CA LEU A 131 3.79 -3.90 -5.55
C LEU A 131 4.86 -3.41 -4.55
N TYR A 132 6.13 -3.71 -4.79
CA TYR A 132 7.28 -3.28 -3.99
C TYR A 132 8.47 -2.87 -4.88
N SER A 133 8.18 -2.36 -6.08
CA SER A 133 9.16 -1.96 -7.08
C SER A 133 9.65 -0.51 -6.90
N GLY A 134 8.98 0.28 -6.05
CA GLY A 134 9.32 1.67 -5.81
C GLY A 134 8.96 2.57 -7.00
N THR A 135 9.80 3.58 -7.25
CA THR A 135 9.61 4.56 -8.33
C THR A 135 10.12 4.03 -9.67
N HIS A 136 9.36 4.27 -10.74
CA HIS A 136 9.74 3.97 -12.14
C HIS A 136 10.09 5.24 -12.93
N TRP A 137 10.21 6.35 -12.23
CA TRP A 137 10.38 7.71 -12.76
C TRP A 137 11.40 8.44 -11.91
N GLN A 138 11.79 9.64 -12.35
CA GLN A 138 12.55 10.60 -11.54
C GLN A 138 11.75 11.90 -11.41
N VAL A 139 11.66 12.42 -10.19
CA VAL A 139 10.88 13.62 -9.86
C VAL A 139 11.80 14.64 -9.21
N SER A 140 11.77 15.87 -9.72
CA SER A 140 12.54 16.97 -9.12
C SER A 140 11.93 17.40 -7.78
N THR A 141 12.72 18.02 -6.90
CA THR A 141 12.20 18.58 -5.64
C THR A 141 11.09 19.60 -5.87
N ASP A 142 11.16 20.39 -6.94
CA ASP A 142 10.13 21.39 -7.24
C ASP A 142 8.85 20.74 -7.73
N THR A 143 8.94 19.71 -8.58
CA THR A 143 7.79 18.88 -8.98
C THR A 143 7.14 18.22 -7.77
N TYR A 144 7.92 17.65 -6.85
CA TYR A 144 7.41 17.09 -5.60
C TYR A 144 6.65 18.15 -4.77
N LYS A 145 7.20 19.35 -4.62
CA LYS A 145 6.55 20.45 -3.89
C LYS A 145 5.26 20.93 -4.56
N GLN A 146 5.21 20.95 -5.89
CA GLN A 146 3.99 21.27 -6.64
C GLN A 146 2.90 20.24 -6.37
N LEU A 147 3.23 18.94 -6.45
CA LEU A 147 2.29 17.87 -6.09
C LEU A 147 1.83 18.00 -4.63
N LEU A 148 2.77 18.27 -3.70
CA LEU A 148 2.48 18.38 -2.27
C LEU A 148 1.54 19.53 -1.93
N ALA A 149 1.62 20.64 -2.67
CA ALA A 149 0.76 21.80 -2.46
C ALA A 149 -0.73 21.50 -2.72
N GLU A 150 -1.04 20.51 -3.56
CA GLU A 150 -2.41 20.09 -3.86
C GLU A 150 -2.80 18.76 -3.20
N SER A 151 -1.91 17.77 -3.22
CA SER A 151 -2.19 16.39 -2.80
C SER A 151 -0.97 15.73 -2.17
N GLU A 152 -0.99 15.60 -0.84
CA GLU A 152 -0.02 14.78 -0.09
C GLU A 152 0.02 13.33 -0.59
N TYR A 153 -1.11 12.82 -1.10
CA TYR A 153 -1.18 11.49 -1.69
C TYR A 153 -0.32 11.40 -2.95
N ALA A 154 -0.48 12.35 -3.88
CA ALA A 154 0.29 12.40 -5.12
C ALA A 154 1.79 12.64 -4.83
N ALA A 155 2.10 13.50 -3.88
CA ALA A 155 3.47 13.74 -3.44
C ALA A 155 4.12 12.50 -2.82
N TRP A 156 3.39 11.76 -1.99
CA TRP A 156 3.87 10.50 -1.44
C TRP A 156 4.15 9.48 -2.55
N MET A 157 3.21 9.34 -3.50
CA MET A 157 3.39 8.45 -4.65
C MET A 157 4.59 8.87 -5.50
N SER A 158 4.79 10.15 -5.76
CA SER A 158 5.91 10.62 -6.58
C SER A 158 7.28 10.33 -5.96
N ALA A 159 7.38 10.41 -4.63
CA ALA A 159 8.61 10.13 -3.89
C ALA A 159 8.88 8.63 -3.71
N TRP A 160 7.85 7.82 -3.47
CA TRP A 160 8.01 6.43 -3.03
C TRP A 160 7.60 5.37 -4.04
N GLY A 161 6.75 5.72 -5.01
CA GLY A 161 6.20 4.79 -5.99
C GLY A 161 5.43 3.63 -5.36
N TYR A 162 5.56 2.45 -5.97
CA TYR A 162 4.80 1.26 -5.57
C TYR A 162 5.50 0.51 -4.44
N ARG A 163 4.96 0.69 -3.24
CA ARG A 163 5.32 -0.03 -2.03
C ARG A 163 4.18 -0.01 -1.03
N ALA A 164 4.27 -0.84 0.01
CA ALA A 164 3.37 -0.77 1.14
C ALA A 164 3.42 0.63 1.78
N ASN A 165 2.26 1.29 1.89
CA ASN A 165 2.15 2.55 2.61
C ASN A 165 2.25 2.31 4.12
N HIS A 166 1.60 1.25 4.60
CA HIS A 166 1.73 0.77 5.97
C HIS A 166 1.28 -0.69 6.08
N PHE A 167 1.69 -1.30 7.19
CA PHE A 167 1.13 -2.53 7.75
C PHE A 167 0.42 -2.17 9.06
N THR A 168 -0.64 -2.90 9.37
CA THR A 168 -1.43 -2.70 10.59
C THR A 168 -1.45 -3.99 11.39
N VAL A 169 -1.09 -3.92 12.67
CA VAL A 169 -1.16 -5.07 13.60
C VAL A 169 -2.61 -5.35 13.99
N ASN A 170 -3.02 -6.61 14.00
CA ASN A 170 -4.32 -7.02 14.52
C ASN A 170 -4.26 -7.13 16.05
N ILE A 171 -4.57 -6.04 16.74
CA ILE A 171 -4.51 -5.99 18.22
C ILE A 171 -5.42 -7.03 18.88
N ASN A 172 -6.52 -7.44 18.23
CA ASN A 172 -7.46 -8.43 18.76
C ASN A 172 -6.84 -9.83 18.88
N THR A 173 -5.70 -10.07 18.23
CA THR A 173 -4.97 -11.35 18.26
C THR A 173 -3.77 -11.32 19.21
N LEU A 174 -3.43 -10.14 19.77
CA LEU A 174 -2.29 -10.01 20.67
C LEU A 174 -2.62 -10.63 22.04
N ALA A 175 -1.74 -11.50 22.53
CA ALA A 175 -2.02 -12.29 23.72
C ALA A 175 -1.99 -11.51 25.05
N LYS A 176 -1.31 -10.36 25.10
CA LYS A 176 -1.06 -9.59 26.33
C LYS A 176 -1.68 -8.18 26.36
N PHE A 177 -2.49 -7.85 25.36
CA PHE A 177 -3.10 -6.53 25.25
C PHE A 177 -4.60 -6.71 25.06
N ASP A 178 -5.39 -6.16 25.99
CA ASP A 178 -6.85 -6.31 25.94
C ASP A 178 -7.49 -5.24 25.03
N ASN A 179 -6.81 -4.12 24.84
CA ASN A 179 -7.32 -3.00 24.07
C ASN A 179 -6.21 -2.11 23.47
N ILE A 180 -6.60 -1.17 22.61
CA ILE A 180 -5.67 -0.27 21.91
C ILE A 180 -4.93 0.70 22.86
N HIS A 181 -5.51 1.06 24.01
CA HIS A 181 -4.84 1.95 24.96
C HIS A 181 -3.64 1.26 25.62
N ASP A 182 -3.76 -0.03 25.92
CA ASP A 182 -2.65 -0.82 26.48
C ASP A 182 -1.49 -0.89 25.48
N VAL A 183 -1.81 -1.11 24.19
CA VAL A 183 -0.80 -1.13 23.11
C VAL A 183 -0.13 0.23 22.97
N ASN A 184 -0.89 1.32 22.99
CA ASN A 184 -0.37 2.68 22.82
C ASN A 184 0.53 3.16 23.97
N GLN A 185 0.41 2.54 25.15
CA GLN A 185 1.15 2.93 26.35
C GLN A 185 2.49 2.19 26.52
N ALA A 186 2.66 1.03 25.87
CA ALA A 186 3.85 0.19 25.94
C ALA A 186 5.05 0.79 25.18
#